data_AF-A0A6H2Y1I4-F1
#
_entry.id   AF-A0A6H2Y1I4-F1
#
_cell.length_a   1.000
_cell.length_b   1.000
_cell.length_c   1.000
_cell.angle_alpha   90.00
_cell.angle_beta   90.00
_cell.angle_gamma   90.00
#
_symmetry.space_group_name_H-M   'P 1'
#
loop_
_entity.id
_entity.type
_entity.pdbx_description
1 polymer ?
#
loop_
_entity_poly.entity_id
_entity_poly.type
_entity_poly.pdbx_seq_one_letter_code
_entity_poly.pdbx_strand_id
1 'polypeptide(L)'
;MHDNLRELHARLHRGRYKPRPSRQVFIPKEDGSERPLSILCLEDKIVQQAVVTVLNQIYETDFLGFSYGFRPGKGQHDALDALNVAIMERKINWVLDLDISKFFDTVEHDWLLRFLQHRIKDRRILRLIRQWITVGVTDEHGHRRRARLGVPQGAVCSLLLANVYLHYSVDLWLNKSRKYAQGDVVIIRYADDAVLGFQKHRDARECMEALKQR
;
A
#
# COMPACT_ATOMS: atom_id res chain seq x y z
N MET A 1 -12.50 -21.02 -22.70
CA MET A 1 -12.09 -19.83 -21.90
C MET A 1 -13.29 -19.16 -21.23
N HIS A 2 -14.38 -18.89 -21.95
CA HIS A 2 -15.59 -18.26 -21.39
C HIS A 2 -16.26 -19.04 -20.25
N ASP A 3 -16.29 -20.37 -20.32
CA ASP A 3 -16.96 -21.19 -19.30
C ASP A 3 -16.23 -21.18 -17.95
N ASN A 4 -14.89 -21.19 -17.96
CA ASN A 4 -14.07 -21.08 -16.74
C ASN A 4 -14.31 -19.75 -16.01
N LEU A 5 -14.48 -18.65 -16.76
CA LEU A 5 -14.80 -17.34 -16.20
C LEU A 5 -16.22 -17.31 -15.60
N ARG A 6 -17.21 -17.90 -16.29
CA ARG A 6 -18.58 -18.02 -15.77
C ARG A 6 -18.62 -18.86 -14.50
N GLU A 7 -17.86 -19.94 -14.44
CA GLU A 7 -17.76 -20.77 -13.24
C GLU A 7 -17.06 -20.03 -12.09
N LEU A 8 -15.95 -19.33 -12.35
CA LEU A 8 -15.28 -18.48 -11.35
C LEU A 8 -16.24 -17.42 -10.78
N HIS A 9 -16.97 -16.73 -11.66
CA HIS A 9 -18.00 -15.78 -11.28
C HIS A 9 -19.09 -16.42 -10.41
N ALA A 10 -19.62 -17.58 -10.81
CA ALA A 10 -20.62 -18.31 -10.02
C ALA A 10 -20.09 -18.75 -8.65
N ARG A 11 -18.83 -19.23 -8.58
CA ARG A 11 -18.17 -19.59 -7.30
C ARG A 11 -17.99 -18.37 -6.41
N LEU A 12 -17.62 -17.22 -6.96
CA LEU A 12 -17.48 -15.97 -6.21
C LEU A 12 -18.84 -15.52 -5.65
N HIS A 13 -19.89 -15.48 -6.49
CA HIS A 13 -21.24 -15.10 -6.07
C HIS A 13 -21.82 -16.01 -4.98
N ARG A 14 -21.57 -17.32 -5.08
CA ARG A 14 -22.01 -18.31 -4.08
C ARG A 14 -21.10 -18.36 -2.84
N GLY A 15 -20.04 -17.55 -2.79
CA GLY A 15 -19.07 -17.54 -1.68
C GLY A 15 -18.25 -18.83 -1.56
N ARG A 16 -18.15 -19.62 -2.64
CA ARG A 16 -17.37 -20.88 -2.71
C ARG A 16 -15.95 -20.67 -3.23
N TYR A 17 -15.65 -19.50 -3.80
CA TYR A 17 -14.29 -19.13 -4.16
C TYR A 17 -13.38 -19.14 -2.92
N LYS A 18 -12.21 -19.77 -3.05
CA LYS A 18 -11.16 -19.81 -2.03
C LYS A 18 -9.84 -19.43 -2.68
N PRO A 19 -9.16 -18.38 -2.22
CA PRO A 19 -7.83 -18.04 -2.70
C PRO A 19 -6.86 -19.20 -2.55
N ARG A 20 -5.89 -19.30 -3.46
CA ARG A 20 -4.79 -20.25 -3.35
C ARG A 20 -3.56 -19.54 -2.78
N PRO A 21 -2.68 -20.24 -2.05
CA PRO A 21 -1.41 -19.65 -1.65
C PRO A 21 -0.62 -19.30 -2.90
N SER A 22 0.07 -18.16 -2.86
CA SER A 22 1.01 -17.81 -3.92
C SER A 22 2.24 -18.69 -3.84
N ARG A 23 2.86 -18.96 -4.99
CA ARG A 23 4.19 -19.58 -5.03
C ARG A 23 5.23 -18.53 -4.68
N GLN A 24 6.09 -18.80 -3.71
CA GLN A 24 7.20 -17.91 -3.37
C GLN A 24 8.38 -18.15 -4.31
N VAL A 25 8.96 -17.07 -4.83
CA VAL A 25 10.18 -17.09 -5.64
C VAL A 25 11.11 -15.99 -5.12
N PHE A 26 12.40 -16.25 -5.07
CA PHE A 26 13.40 -15.27 -4.64
C PHE A 26 14.08 -14.66 -5.87
N ILE A 27 14.20 -13.33 -5.88
CA ILE A 27 14.89 -12.60 -6.94
C ILE A 27 16.13 -11.95 -6.33
N PRO A 28 17.34 -12.17 -6.89
CA PRO A 28 18.55 -11.54 -6.37
C PRO A 28 18.50 -10.03 -6.63
N LYS A 29 18.95 -9.26 -5.64
CA LYS A 29 19.23 -7.83 -5.79
C LYS A 29 20.71 -7.59 -6.09
N GLU A 30 21.03 -6.38 -6.55
CA GLU A 30 22.40 -5.94 -6.80
C GLU A 30 23.27 -5.95 -5.53
N ASP A 31 22.67 -5.77 -4.36
CA ASP A 31 23.34 -5.80 -3.04
C ASP A 31 23.58 -7.22 -2.50
N GLY A 32 23.22 -8.26 -3.27
CA GLY A 32 23.33 -9.67 -2.87
C GLY A 32 22.22 -10.17 -1.95
N SER A 33 21.30 -9.31 -1.49
CA SER A 33 20.09 -9.72 -0.77
C SER A 33 19.04 -10.28 -1.73
N GLU A 34 18.10 -11.07 -1.21
CA GLU A 34 17.00 -11.62 -2.02
C GLU A 34 15.68 -10.90 -1.72
N ARG A 35 14.90 -10.65 -2.78
CA ARG A 35 13.53 -10.15 -2.66
C ARG A 35 12.53 -11.30 -2.84
N PRO A 36 11.70 -11.61 -1.84
CA PRO A 36 10.64 -12.59 -2.01
C PRO A 36 9.51 -12.02 -2.88
N LEU A 37 9.16 -12.73 -3.96
CA LEU A 37 8.03 -12.43 -4.83
C LEU A 37 6.95 -13.50 -4.67
N SER A 38 5.70 -13.05 -4.53
CA SER A 38 4.53 -13.92 -4.46
C SER A 38 3.84 -14.02 -5.83
N ILE A 39 3.93 -15.19 -6.47
CA ILE A 39 3.28 -15.45 -7.75
C ILE A 39 1.89 -16.05 -7.49
N LEU A 40 0.86 -15.25 -7.73
CA LEU A 40 -0.55 -15.66 -7.66
C LEU A 40 -0.97 -16.54 -8.83
N CYS A 41 -1.96 -17.41 -8.60
CA CYS A 41 -2.62 -18.12 -9.69
C CYS A 41 -3.48 -17.17 -10.53
N LEU A 42 -3.77 -17.54 -11.78
CA LEU A 42 -4.46 -16.67 -12.73
C LEU A 42 -5.88 -16.28 -12.25
N GLU A 43 -6.63 -17.22 -11.68
CA GLU A 43 -7.97 -16.93 -11.13
C GLU A 43 -7.89 -15.86 -10.04
N ASP A 44 -6.92 -15.96 -9.13
CA ASP A 44 -6.74 -15.00 -8.05
C ASP A 44 -6.36 -13.62 -8.58
N LYS A 45 -5.49 -13.55 -9.61
CA LYS A 45 -5.16 -12.28 -10.28
C LYS A 45 -6.39 -11.62 -10.88
N ILE A 46 -7.25 -12.39 -11.55
CA ILE A 46 -8.48 -11.87 -12.18
C ILE A 46 -9.44 -11.31 -11.12
N VAL A 47 -9.71 -12.07 -10.06
CA VAL A 47 -10.63 -11.61 -9.00
C VAL A 47 -10.05 -10.41 -8.25
N GLN A 48 -8.76 -10.44 -7.91
CA GLN A 48 -8.11 -9.29 -7.27
C GLN A 48 -8.17 -8.04 -8.16
N GLN A 49 -7.87 -8.17 -9.45
CA GLN A 49 -7.93 -7.05 -10.38
C GLN A 49 -9.33 -6.44 -10.45
N ALA A 50 -10.37 -7.27 -10.55
CA ALA A 50 -11.75 -6.79 -10.59
C ALA A 50 -12.13 -6.00 -9.32
N VAL A 51 -11.73 -6.49 -8.14
CA VAL A 51 -11.98 -5.80 -6.87
C VAL A 51 -11.17 -4.51 -6.78
N VAL A 52 -9.88 -4.54 -7.12
CA VAL A 52 -8.99 -3.37 -7.09
C VAL A 52 -9.49 -2.27 -8.02
N THR A 53 -9.97 -2.61 -9.21
CA THR A 53 -10.55 -1.64 -10.14
C THR A 53 -11.70 -0.85 -9.49
N VAL A 54 -12.60 -1.54 -8.78
CA VAL A 54 -13.71 -0.88 -8.07
C VAL A 54 -13.21 -0.08 -6.86
N LEU A 55 -12.32 -0.66 -6.05
CA LEU A 55 -11.82 0.00 -4.85
C LEU A 55 -10.99 1.24 -5.15
N ASN A 56 -10.24 1.26 -6.26
CA ASN A 56 -9.52 2.45 -6.70
C ASN A 56 -10.47 3.63 -6.93
N GLN A 57 -11.63 3.41 -7.54
CA GLN A 57 -12.62 4.48 -7.75
C GLN A 57 -13.16 5.04 -6.42
N ILE A 58 -13.21 4.22 -5.37
CA ILE A 58 -13.69 4.62 -4.05
C ILE A 58 -12.61 5.37 -3.27
N TYR A 59 -11.37 4.90 -3.29
CA TYR A 59 -10.29 5.45 -2.47
C TYR A 59 -9.56 6.62 -3.13
N GLU A 60 -9.57 6.73 -4.45
CA GLU A 60 -8.97 7.87 -5.15
C GLU A 60 -9.62 9.20 -4.73
N THR A 61 -10.91 9.18 -4.34
CA THR A 61 -11.60 10.38 -3.80
C THR A 61 -11.11 10.79 -2.42
N ASP A 62 -10.48 9.86 -1.68
CA ASP A 62 -10.07 10.07 -0.29
C ASP A 62 -8.55 10.34 -0.20
N PHE A 63 -7.76 9.75 -1.10
CA PHE A 63 -6.31 9.86 -1.08
C PHE A 63 -5.82 11.30 -1.32
N LEU A 64 -4.95 11.75 -0.42
CA LEU A 64 -4.43 13.13 -0.43
C LEU A 64 -3.54 13.41 -1.63
N GLY A 65 -3.52 14.67 -2.08
CA GLY A 65 -2.83 15.09 -3.31
C GLY A 65 -1.34 14.73 -3.36
N PHE A 66 -0.68 14.72 -2.20
CA PHE A 66 0.75 14.41 -2.07
C PHE A 66 1.12 12.92 -2.12
N SER A 67 0.14 12.03 -2.17
CA SER A 67 0.37 10.60 -2.37
C SER A 67 0.31 10.30 -3.87
N TYR A 68 1.36 9.71 -4.43
CA TYR A 68 1.49 9.49 -5.88
C TYR A 68 1.54 8.00 -6.24
N GLY A 69 2.27 7.20 -5.46
CA GLY A 69 2.61 5.83 -5.83
C GLY A 69 1.39 4.95 -6.15
N PHE A 70 1.44 4.29 -7.31
CA PHE A 70 0.45 3.30 -7.75
C PHE A 70 -1.00 3.81 -7.80
N ARG A 71 -1.19 5.10 -8.09
CA ARG A 71 -2.51 5.71 -8.28
C ARG A 71 -2.82 5.94 -9.77
N PRO A 72 -4.08 5.80 -10.20
CA PRO A 72 -4.46 6.10 -11.57
C PRO A 72 -4.11 7.55 -11.95
N GLY A 73 -3.42 7.74 -13.08
CA GLY A 73 -3.05 9.08 -13.58
C GLY A 73 -1.95 9.79 -12.79
N LYS A 74 -1.24 9.09 -11.89
CA LYS A 74 -0.05 9.61 -11.20
C LYS A 74 1.13 8.67 -11.39
N GLY A 75 2.26 9.23 -11.81
CA GLY A 75 3.52 8.53 -12.02
C GLY A 75 4.64 9.06 -11.13
N GLN A 76 5.79 8.39 -11.22
CA GLN A 76 7.02 8.80 -10.54
C GLN A 76 7.49 10.20 -10.95
N HIS A 77 7.29 10.57 -12.21
CA HIS A 77 7.68 11.88 -12.73
C HIS A 77 6.84 13.01 -12.08
N ASP A 78 5.55 12.80 -11.84
CA ASP A 78 4.72 13.78 -11.13
C ASP A 78 5.21 14.02 -9.70
N ALA A 79 5.70 12.96 -9.03
CA ALA A 79 6.27 13.07 -7.69
C ALA A 79 7.62 13.80 -7.70
N LEU A 80 8.47 13.53 -8.70
CA LEU A 80 9.75 14.21 -8.88
C LEU A 80 9.57 15.69 -9.24
N ASP A 81 8.62 16.01 -10.11
CA ASP A 81 8.30 17.39 -10.48
C ASP A 81 7.79 18.17 -9.26
N ALA A 82 6.91 17.56 -8.46
CA ALA A 82 6.45 18.13 -7.20
C ALA A 82 7.61 18.37 -6.22
N LEU A 83 8.57 17.45 -6.16
CA LEU A 83 9.75 17.56 -5.30
C LEU A 83 10.68 18.68 -5.78
N ASN A 84 10.90 18.78 -7.09
CA ASN A 84 11.72 19.84 -7.68
C ASN A 84 11.13 21.22 -7.39
N VAL A 85 9.82 21.42 -7.59
CA VAL A 85 9.13 22.67 -7.24
C VAL A 85 9.24 22.95 -5.73
N ALA A 86 9.09 21.92 -4.90
CA ALA A 86 9.21 22.07 -3.46
C ALA A 86 10.60 22.53 -3.01
N ILE A 87 11.66 22.01 -3.61
CA ILE A 87 13.03 22.37 -3.23
C ILE A 87 13.44 23.72 -3.84
N MET A 88 13.08 23.97 -5.10
CA MET A 88 13.57 25.12 -5.85
C MET A 88 12.75 26.39 -5.64
N GLU A 89 11.43 26.27 -5.40
CA GLU A 89 10.52 27.42 -5.39
C GLU A 89 9.88 27.71 -4.03
N ARG A 90 9.94 26.76 -3.08
CA ARG A 90 9.44 26.97 -1.71
C ARG A 90 10.59 27.22 -0.75
N LYS A 91 10.25 27.67 0.47
CA LYS A 91 11.23 27.98 1.52
C LYS A 91 11.69 26.72 2.25
N ILE A 92 12.03 25.64 1.54
CA ILE A 92 12.43 24.36 2.15
C ILE A 92 13.93 24.37 2.40
N ASN A 93 14.33 24.16 3.65
CA ASN A 93 15.74 24.16 4.07
C ASN A 93 16.18 22.81 4.65
N TRP A 94 15.22 21.97 5.02
CA TRP A 94 15.45 20.69 5.69
C TRP A 94 14.61 19.62 5.03
N VAL A 95 15.22 18.47 4.75
CA VAL A 95 14.55 17.32 4.15
C VAL A 95 14.67 16.14 5.10
N LEU A 96 13.54 15.50 5.38
CA LEU A 96 13.51 14.18 6.00
C LEU A 96 13.18 13.17 4.92
N ASP A 97 14.10 12.23 4.73
CA ASP A 97 13.89 11.05 3.91
C ASP A 97 13.33 9.93 4.80
N LEU A 98 12.16 9.43 4.46
CA LEU A 98 11.45 8.40 5.20
C LEU A 98 11.32 7.16 4.33
N ASP A 99 12.17 6.19 4.61
CA ASP A 99 11.99 4.82 4.13
C ASP A 99 11.13 4.07 5.16
N ILE A 100 9.88 3.76 4.79
CA ILE A 100 9.00 2.91 5.58
C ILE A 100 9.38 1.44 5.34
N SER A 101 10.65 1.12 5.55
CA SER A 101 11.25 -0.18 5.22
C SER A 101 10.47 -1.34 5.86
N LYS A 102 10.29 -2.41 5.10
CA LYS A 102 9.52 -3.62 5.47
C LYS A 102 8.03 -3.39 5.72
N PHE A 103 7.47 -2.24 5.31
CA PHE A 103 6.03 -1.96 5.44
C PHE A 103 5.15 -3.13 4.95
N PHE A 104 5.44 -3.66 3.77
CA PHE A 104 4.68 -4.76 3.19
C PHE A 104 4.76 -6.04 4.02
N ASP A 105 5.74 -6.21 4.89
CA ASP A 105 5.90 -7.41 5.74
C ASP A 105 5.30 -7.19 7.14
N THR A 106 5.09 -5.95 7.58
CA THR A 106 4.66 -5.59 8.94
C THR A 106 3.19 -5.17 9.05
N VAL A 107 2.49 -4.96 7.93
CA VAL A 107 1.06 -4.55 7.93
C VAL A 107 0.20 -5.47 8.80
N GLU A 108 -0.42 -4.91 9.83
CA GLU A 108 -1.35 -5.63 10.69
C GLU A 108 -2.71 -5.80 9.99
N HIS A 109 -3.12 -7.06 9.79
CA HIS A 109 -4.33 -7.39 9.02
C HIS A 109 -5.61 -6.83 9.63
N ASP A 110 -5.71 -6.81 10.95
CA ASP A 110 -6.91 -6.33 11.63
C ASP A 110 -7.03 -4.80 11.53
N TRP A 111 -5.92 -4.07 11.61
CA TRP A 111 -5.89 -2.63 11.34
C TRP A 111 -6.23 -2.32 9.90
N LEU A 112 -5.62 -3.04 8.94
CA LEU A 112 -5.95 -2.90 7.51
C LEU A 112 -7.45 -3.06 7.27
N LEU A 113 -8.07 -4.08 7.88
CA LEU A 113 -9.50 -4.32 7.69
C LEU A 113 -10.38 -3.28 8.39
N ARG A 114 -9.97 -2.73 9.54
CA ARG A 114 -10.63 -1.59 10.17
C ARG A 114 -10.57 -0.34 9.29
N PHE A 115 -9.42 -0.07 8.67
CA PHE A 115 -9.27 1.04 7.72
C PHE A 115 -10.18 0.86 6.50
N LEU A 116 -10.22 -0.36 5.95
CA LEU A 116 -11.10 -0.68 4.84
C LEU A 116 -12.58 -0.48 5.19
N GLN A 117 -12.99 -0.79 6.43
CA GLN A 117 -14.37 -0.65 6.91
C GLN A 117 -14.89 0.79 6.96
N HIS A 118 -14.01 1.81 6.89
CA HIS A 118 -14.44 3.21 6.79
C HIS A 118 -15.26 3.45 5.52
N ARG A 119 -14.87 2.83 4.40
CA ARG A 119 -15.52 3.01 3.09
C ARG A 119 -16.28 1.78 2.62
N ILE A 120 -15.84 0.58 3.00
CA ILE A 120 -16.42 -0.69 2.55
C ILE A 120 -17.33 -1.25 3.65
N LYS A 121 -18.64 -1.28 3.39
CA LYS A 121 -19.62 -1.95 4.27
C LYS A 121 -19.95 -3.39 3.87
N ASP A 122 -19.65 -3.79 2.62
CA ASP A 122 -19.90 -5.16 2.17
C ASP A 122 -18.92 -6.14 2.86
N ARG A 123 -19.48 -6.92 3.80
CA ARG A 123 -18.74 -7.93 4.57
C ARG A 123 -18.14 -9.04 3.69
N ARG A 124 -18.72 -9.31 2.51
CA ARG A 124 -18.22 -10.32 1.58
C ARG A 124 -16.89 -9.89 0.97
N ILE A 125 -16.75 -8.61 0.60
CA ILE A 125 -15.50 -8.03 0.10
C ILE A 125 -14.44 -8.00 1.20
N LEU A 126 -14.78 -7.55 2.40
CA LEU A 126 -13.84 -7.56 3.52
C LEU A 126 -13.35 -8.98 3.86
N ARG A 127 -14.25 -9.97 3.84
CA ARG A 127 -13.89 -11.38 4.03
C ARG A 127 -12.97 -11.87 2.92
N LEU A 128 -13.24 -11.50 1.67
CA LEU A 128 -12.41 -11.86 0.51
C LEU A 128 -11.00 -11.30 0.63
N ILE A 129 -10.87 -10.02 0.98
CA ILE A 129 -9.57 -9.37 1.22
C ILE A 129 -8.84 -10.04 2.38
N ARG A 130 -9.54 -10.33 3.50
CA ARG A 130 -8.96 -11.08 4.63
C ARG A 130 -8.42 -12.43 4.17
N GLN A 131 -9.13 -13.15 3.30
CA GLN A 131 -8.64 -14.42 2.76
C GLN A 131 -7.37 -14.23 1.92
N TRP A 132 -7.29 -13.19 1.07
CA TRP A 132 -6.09 -12.92 0.28
C TRP A 132 -4.86 -12.61 1.11
N ILE A 133 -4.99 -11.78 2.15
CA ILE A 133 -3.83 -11.41 2.98
C ILE A 133 -3.43 -12.52 3.96
N THR A 134 -4.30 -13.50 4.24
CA THR A 134 -4.03 -14.60 5.19
C THR A 134 -3.65 -15.92 4.53
N VAL A 135 -4.01 -16.14 3.25
CA VAL A 135 -3.80 -17.43 2.55
C VAL A 135 -2.33 -17.87 2.54
N GLY A 136 -1.42 -16.90 2.54
CA GLY A 136 0.01 -17.12 2.64
C GLY A 136 0.65 -17.65 1.37
N VAL A 137 1.81 -18.29 1.54
CA VAL A 137 2.67 -18.75 0.44
C VAL A 137 2.93 -20.25 0.53
N THR A 138 3.26 -20.86 -0.60
CA THR A 138 3.83 -22.20 -0.69
C THR A 138 5.29 -22.07 -1.14
N ASP A 139 6.20 -22.71 -0.42
CA ASP A 139 7.62 -22.77 -0.78
C ASP A 139 7.88 -23.76 -1.92
N GLU A 140 9.13 -23.85 -2.37
CA GLU A 140 9.55 -24.74 -3.46
C GLU A 140 9.42 -26.24 -3.13
N HIS A 141 9.35 -26.59 -1.85
CA HIS A 141 9.18 -27.95 -1.36
C HIS A 141 7.70 -28.31 -1.11
N GLY A 142 6.78 -27.39 -1.36
CA GLY A 142 5.35 -27.59 -1.16
C GLY A 142 4.84 -27.31 0.25
N HIS A 143 5.68 -26.81 1.16
CA HIS A 143 5.23 -26.43 2.50
C HIS A 143 4.46 -25.12 2.45
N ARG A 144 3.32 -25.12 3.13
CA ARG A 144 2.43 -23.95 3.19
C ARG A 144 2.72 -23.15 4.45
N ARG A 145 3.01 -21.86 4.28
CA ARG A 145 3.17 -20.90 5.36
C ARG A 145 2.05 -19.87 5.29
N ARG A 146 1.21 -19.83 6.33
CA ARG A 146 0.18 -18.77 6.44
C ARG A 146 0.83 -17.43 6.73
N ALA A 147 0.26 -16.37 6.16
CA ALA A 147 0.65 -15.00 6.48
C ALA A 147 -0.11 -14.53 7.74
N ARG A 148 0.64 -14.03 8.73
CA ARG A 148 0.09 -13.44 9.97
C ARG A 148 0.14 -11.92 9.96
N LEU A 149 1.11 -11.37 9.23
CA LEU A 149 1.35 -9.95 9.03
C LEU A 149 1.68 -9.74 7.55
N GLY A 150 1.64 -8.48 7.15
CA GLY A 150 2.03 -8.05 5.83
C GLY A 150 0.98 -8.26 4.75
N VAL A 151 1.27 -7.76 3.56
CA VAL A 151 0.52 -7.97 2.33
C VAL A 151 1.47 -8.62 1.31
N PRO A 152 1.01 -9.64 0.56
CA PRO A 152 1.89 -10.41 -0.32
C PRO A 152 2.51 -9.53 -1.42
N GLN A 153 3.84 -9.40 -1.44
CA GLN A 153 4.55 -8.62 -2.46
C GLN A 153 4.37 -9.26 -3.84
N GLY A 154 3.89 -8.48 -4.82
CA GLY A 154 3.58 -8.97 -6.17
C GLY A 154 2.13 -9.43 -6.38
N ALA A 155 1.29 -9.39 -5.34
CA ALA A 155 -0.16 -9.53 -5.51
C ALA A 155 -0.78 -8.23 -6.04
N VAL A 156 -1.80 -8.38 -6.90
CA VAL A 156 -2.45 -7.26 -7.60
C VAL A 156 -3.07 -6.27 -6.62
N CYS A 157 -3.64 -6.76 -5.52
CA CYS A 157 -4.27 -5.91 -4.52
C CYS A 157 -3.30 -5.22 -3.55
N SER A 158 -2.06 -5.69 -3.42
CA SER A 158 -1.18 -5.27 -2.34
C SER A 158 -0.84 -3.78 -2.36
N LEU A 159 -0.67 -3.20 -3.55
CA LEU A 159 -0.32 -1.79 -3.70
C LEU A 159 -1.45 -0.86 -3.23
N LEU A 160 -2.69 -1.16 -3.60
CA LEU A 160 -3.85 -0.42 -3.12
C LEU A 160 -4.03 -0.60 -1.61
N LEU A 161 -3.92 -1.83 -1.10
CA LEU A 161 -4.06 -2.10 0.33
C LEU A 161 -2.99 -1.38 1.16
N ALA A 162 -1.75 -1.32 0.65
CA ALA A 162 -0.67 -0.56 1.24
C ALA A 162 -0.99 0.94 1.29
N ASN A 163 -1.45 1.52 0.18
CA ASN A 163 -1.85 2.92 0.13
C ASN A 163 -3.01 3.24 1.07
N VAL A 164 -4.03 2.38 1.17
CA VAL A 164 -5.12 2.54 2.14
C VAL A 164 -4.57 2.59 3.56
N TYR A 165 -3.72 1.64 3.92
CA TYR A 165 -3.16 1.59 5.27
C TYR A 165 -2.32 2.83 5.59
N LEU A 166 -1.36 3.18 4.72
CA LEU A 166 -0.52 4.38 4.89
C LEU A 166 -1.33 5.67 4.90
N HIS A 167 -2.42 5.73 4.14
CA HIS A 167 -3.32 6.87 4.17
C HIS A 167 -3.87 7.13 5.58
N TYR A 168 -4.42 6.10 6.22
CA TYR A 168 -5.01 6.24 7.54
C TYR A 168 -3.99 6.29 8.69
N SER A 169 -2.88 5.57 8.59
CA SER A 169 -1.87 5.52 9.66
C SER A 169 -0.91 6.71 9.65
N VAL A 170 -0.56 7.22 8.46
CA VAL A 170 0.49 8.23 8.26
C VAL A 170 -0.05 9.49 7.57
N ASP A 171 -0.63 9.39 6.37
CA ASP A 171 -0.92 10.58 5.55
C ASP A 171 -1.89 11.56 6.22
N LEU A 172 -2.98 11.05 6.82
CA LEU A 172 -3.95 11.89 7.50
C LEU A 172 -3.33 12.62 8.70
N TRP A 173 -2.45 11.94 9.44
CA TRP A 173 -1.73 12.54 10.55
C TRP A 173 -0.77 13.61 10.05
N LEU A 174 0.07 13.30 9.07
CA LEU A 174 1.01 14.24 8.45
C LEU A 174 0.30 15.49 7.91
N ASN A 175 -0.83 15.31 7.21
CA ASN A 175 -1.64 16.39 6.69
C ASN A 175 -2.25 17.29 7.77
N LYS A 176 -2.54 16.71 8.95
CA LYS A 176 -2.99 17.46 10.12
C LYS A 176 -1.83 18.18 10.79
N SER A 177 -0.71 17.48 11.03
CA SER A 177 0.49 17.98 11.72
C SER A 177 1.10 19.18 11.00
N ARG A 178 1.17 19.17 9.66
CA ARG A 178 1.72 20.30 8.89
C ARG A 178 0.98 21.63 9.12
N LYS A 179 -0.27 21.61 9.59
CA LYS A 179 -1.04 22.83 9.90
C LYS A 179 -0.57 23.52 11.18
N TYR A 180 0.17 22.81 12.03
CA TYR A 180 0.72 23.33 13.28
C TYR A 180 2.20 23.69 13.16
N ALA A 181 2.81 23.43 12.00
CA ALA A 181 4.19 23.82 11.72
C ALA A 181 4.31 25.35 11.66
N GLN A 182 5.47 25.87 12.07
CA GLN A 182 5.73 27.31 12.06
C GLN A 182 6.15 27.83 10.68
N GLY A 183 6.74 26.96 9.85
CA GLY A 183 7.13 27.29 8.48
C GLY A 183 6.47 26.40 7.42
N ASP A 184 6.89 26.62 6.17
CA ASP A 184 6.41 25.82 5.04
C ASP A 184 6.76 24.34 5.22
N VAL A 185 5.79 23.47 4.93
CA VAL A 185 5.95 22.01 4.94
C VAL A 185 5.44 21.44 3.64
N VAL A 186 6.28 20.64 2.99
CA VAL A 186 5.93 19.85 1.81
C VAL A 186 6.03 18.38 2.16
N ILE A 187 5.10 17.60 1.63
CA ILE A 187 5.00 16.16 1.84
C ILE A 187 4.87 15.57 0.45
N ILE A 188 5.64 14.53 0.15
CA ILE A 188 5.55 13.77 -1.09
C ILE A 188 5.73 12.31 -0.71
N ARG A 189 4.78 11.45 -1.07
CA ARG A 189 4.87 10.01 -0.82
C ARG A 189 4.67 9.24 -2.12
N TYR A 190 5.59 8.34 -2.40
CA TYR A 190 5.51 7.38 -3.49
C TYR A 190 5.57 5.97 -2.91
N ALA A 191 4.39 5.34 -2.74
CA ALA A 191 4.26 4.05 -2.08
C ALA A 191 4.80 4.09 -0.63
N ASP A 192 5.83 3.30 -0.33
CA ASP A 192 6.53 3.21 0.95
C ASP A 192 7.65 4.25 1.12
N ASP A 193 8.07 4.94 0.05
CA ASP A 193 9.02 6.04 0.13
C ASP A 193 8.30 7.37 0.36
N ALA A 194 8.77 8.17 1.32
CA ALA A 194 8.25 9.52 1.55
C ALA A 194 9.36 10.54 1.80
N VAL A 195 9.20 11.71 1.20
CA VAL A 195 10.08 12.86 1.41
C VAL A 195 9.26 13.99 2.04
N LEU A 196 9.73 14.48 3.20
CA LEU A 196 9.14 15.60 3.90
C LEU A 196 10.10 16.79 3.89
N GLY A 197 9.69 17.89 3.26
CA GLY A 197 10.41 19.16 3.26
C GLY A 197 9.89 20.09 4.36
N PHE A 198 10.80 20.77 5.06
CA PHE A 198 10.50 21.76 6.08
C PHE A 198 11.32 23.03 5.91
N GLN A 199 10.70 24.18 6.16
CA GLN A 199 11.40 25.45 6.26
C GLN A 199 12.22 25.59 7.54
N LYS A 200 11.69 25.12 8.67
CA LYS A 200 12.29 25.30 9.99
C LYS A 200 12.81 23.95 10.50
N HIS A 201 14.05 23.95 10.99
CA HIS A 201 14.68 22.76 11.58
C HIS A 201 13.87 22.18 12.74
N ARG A 202 13.26 23.05 13.55
CA ARG A 202 12.42 22.67 14.68
C ARG A 202 11.24 21.79 14.23
N ASP A 203 10.50 22.22 13.21
CA ASP A 203 9.35 21.48 12.68
C ASP A 203 9.77 20.11 12.15
N ALA A 204 10.92 20.03 11.46
CA ALA A 204 11.49 18.77 10.99
C ALA A 204 11.82 17.83 12.18
N ARG A 205 12.51 18.34 13.20
CA ARG A 205 12.89 17.54 14.38
C ARG A 205 11.67 17.05 15.16
N GLU A 206 10.68 17.91 15.39
CA GLU A 206 9.44 17.54 16.06
C GLU A 206 8.66 16.47 15.27
N CYS A 207 8.60 16.61 13.94
CA CYS A 207 7.97 15.61 13.08
C CYS A 207 8.70 14.25 13.13
N MET A 208 10.04 14.26 13.04
CA MET A 208 10.85 13.05 13.12
C MET A 208 10.66 12.30 14.44
N GLU A 209 10.68 13.01 15.57
CA GLU A 209 10.48 12.39 16.89
C GLU A 209 9.06 11.84 17.06
N ALA A 210 8.05 12.54 16.54
CA ALA A 210 6.67 12.05 16.57
C ALA A 210 6.45 10.82 15.68
N LEU A 211 7.17 10.70 14.56
CA LEU A 211 7.13 9.52 13.68
C LEU A 211 7.76 8.30 14.33
N LYS A 212 8.85 8.45 15.09
CA LYS A 212 9.52 7.33 15.81
C LYS A 212 8.66 6.72 16.93
N GLN A 213 7.69 7.47 17.46
CA GLN A 213 6.82 7.03 18.55
C GLN A 213 5.55 6.31 18.07
N ARG A 214 5.38 6.15 16.75
CA ARG A 214 4.20 5.54 16.12
C ARG A 214 4.52 4.16 15.57
#